data_AF-A0A9D2K036-F1
#
_entry.id   AF-A0A9D2K036-F1
#
_cell.length_a   1.000
_cell.length_b   1.000
_cell.length_c   1.000
_cell.angle_alpha   90.00
_cell.angle_beta   90.00
_cell.angle_gamma   90.00
#
_symmetry.space_group_name_H-M   'P 1'
#
loop_
_entity.id
_entity.type
_entity.pdbx_description
1 polymer ?
#
loop_
_entity_poly.entity_id
_entity_poly.type
_entity_poly.pdbx_seq_one_letter_code
_entity_poly.pdbx_strand_id
1 'polypeptide(L)'
;MGKEAIEFCFEVKDEDLISPFSKDNEDLWQGDAVEVFLSPHGDPTHYFELEVSPFGLRFWGEIHNPDGQTPHLKKLPPVFDAEVRRTEEGYHVRISLAYRALGAAAPDEMTFNAFRLDKMADGRQLLYALSPTFCESFHRPKYFLKFKEVL
;
A
#
# COMPACT_ATOMS: atom_id res chain seq x y z
N MET A 1 26.91 4.51 2.84
CA MET A 1 25.85 4.25 3.84
C MET A 1 24.65 3.76 3.07
N GLY A 2 24.20 2.53 3.30
CA GLY A 2 22.99 2.00 2.67
C GLY A 2 21.75 2.73 3.17
N LYS A 3 20.67 2.74 2.39
CA LYS A 3 19.38 3.27 2.85
C LYS A 3 18.93 2.50 4.09
N GLU A 4 18.41 3.18 5.11
CA GLU A 4 17.89 2.55 6.34
C GLU A 4 16.37 2.25 6.28
N ALA A 5 15.70 2.76 5.24
CA ALA A 5 14.28 2.60 4.99
C ALA A 5 13.98 2.47 3.48
N ILE A 6 12.80 1.92 3.20
CA ILE A 6 12.16 1.89 1.90
C ILE A 6 11.23 3.09 1.82
N GLU A 7 11.21 3.74 0.66
CA GLU A 7 10.38 4.90 0.38
C GLU A 7 9.43 4.60 -0.77
N PHE A 8 8.14 4.85 -0.58
CA PHE A 8 7.15 4.85 -1.66
C PHE A 8 6.56 6.24 -1.79
N CYS A 9 6.58 6.78 -3.01
CA CYS A 9 6.09 8.12 -3.29
C CYS A 9 4.97 8.05 -4.32
N PHE A 10 3.84 8.68 -4.01
CA PHE A 10 2.67 8.76 -4.88
C PHE A 10 2.38 10.22 -5.20
N GLU A 11 2.11 10.48 -6.48
CA GLU A 11 1.49 11.72 -6.94
C GLU A 11 0.09 11.35 -7.44
N VAL A 12 -0.92 11.81 -6.72
CA VAL A 12 -2.32 11.51 -7.00
C VAL A 12 -3.03 12.76 -7.49
N LYS A 13 -3.65 12.63 -8.66
CA LYS A 13 -4.54 13.65 -9.23
C LYS A 13 -5.98 13.25 -8.94
N ASP A 14 -6.61 14.01 -8.05
CA ASP A 14 -7.95 13.76 -7.53
C ASP A 14 -8.49 14.99 -6.80
N GLU A 15 -9.50 15.64 -7.39
CA GLU A 15 -10.11 16.83 -6.81
C GLU A 15 -11.22 16.50 -5.80
N ASP A 16 -11.81 15.30 -5.88
CA ASP A 16 -13.03 14.92 -5.16
C ASP A 16 -12.75 13.88 -4.07
N LEU A 17 -11.99 14.30 -3.05
CA LEU A 17 -11.60 13.38 -1.98
C LEU A 17 -12.77 12.88 -1.11
N ILE A 18 -12.89 11.57 -0.98
CA ILE A 18 -13.79 10.86 -0.09
C ILE A 18 -12.97 9.96 0.86
N SER A 19 -12.75 10.44 2.08
CA SER A 19 -12.14 9.65 3.16
C SER A 19 -12.84 9.97 4.49
N PRO A 20 -13.84 9.17 4.91
CA PRO A 20 -14.65 9.44 6.11
C PRO A 20 -13.97 9.05 7.44
N PHE A 21 -12.71 8.62 7.40
CA PHE A 21 -11.99 8.05 8.54
C PHE A 21 -11.40 9.12 9.47
N SER A 22 -11.15 8.73 10.71
CA SER A 22 -10.65 9.61 11.77
C SER A 22 -9.43 9.07 12.52
N LYS A 23 -9.10 7.78 12.36
CA LYS A 23 -8.07 7.06 13.09
C LYS A 23 -7.34 6.05 12.20
N ASP A 24 -6.10 5.75 12.56
CA ASP A 24 -5.32 4.67 11.99
C ASP A 24 -6.05 3.32 12.14
N ASN A 25 -5.82 2.41 11.18
CA ASN A 25 -6.38 1.06 11.08
C ASN A 25 -7.91 0.97 10.95
N GLU A 26 -8.60 2.08 10.68
CA GLU A 26 -9.93 2.02 10.06
C GLU A 26 -9.83 1.39 8.66
N ASP A 27 -10.97 1.01 8.08
CA ASP A 27 -11.03 0.34 6.77
C ASP A 27 -10.82 1.35 5.63
N LEU A 28 -9.59 1.86 5.48
CA LEU A 28 -9.29 2.99 4.56
C LEU A 28 -9.66 2.66 3.11
N TRP A 29 -9.65 1.38 2.73
CA TRP A 29 -10.11 0.89 1.44
C TRP A 29 -11.55 1.28 1.03
N GLN A 30 -12.39 1.72 1.98
CA GLN A 30 -13.75 2.19 1.66
C GLN A 30 -13.80 3.63 1.11
N GLY A 31 -12.67 4.35 1.16
CA GLY A 31 -12.50 5.69 0.63
C GLY A 31 -11.32 5.77 -0.35
N ASP A 32 -10.76 6.96 -0.48
CA ASP A 32 -9.50 7.17 -1.19
C ASP A 32 -8.33 6.72 -0.33
N ALA A 33 -7.41 6.01 -0.97
CA ALA A 33 -6.15 5.63 -0.38
C ALA A 33 -5.12 5.32 -1.47
N VAL A 34 -3.84 5.43 -1.09
CA VAL A 34 -2.76 4.73 -1.79
C VAL A 34 -2.38 3.51 -0.97
N GLU A 35 -2.03 2.42 -1.64
CA GLU A 35 -1.66 1.19 -0.96
C GLU A 35 -0.34 0.63 -1.51
N VAL A 36 0.36 -0.10 -0.64
CA VAL A 36 1.53 -0.89 -1.01
C VAL A 36 1.40 -2.26 -0.38
N PHE A 37 1.46 -3.30 -1.19
CA PHE A 37 1.62 -4.67 -0.69
C PHE A 37 3.07 -5.08 -0.84
N LEU A 38 3.68 -5.58 0.23
CA LEU A 38 5.12 -5.82 0.31
C LEU A 38 5.42 -7.17 0.96
N SER A 39 6.00 -8.11 0.20
CA SER A 39 6.60 -9.33 0.74
C SER A 39 8.09 -9.08 1.02
N PRO A 40 8.55 -9.14 2.28
CA PRO A 40 9.94 -8.78 2.60
C PRO A 40 10.99 -9.78 2.10
N HIS A 41 10.57 -11.02 1.87
CA HIS A 41 11.43 -12.14 1.43
C HIS A 41 10.96 -12.74 0.10
N GLY A 42 10.01 -12.09 -0.57
CA GLY A 42 9.43 -12.57 -1.82
C GLY A 42 8.54 -13.80 -1.68
N ASP A 43 8.18 -14.18 -0.45
CA ASP A 43 7.16 -15.20 -0.18
C ASP A 43 5.79 -14.67 -0.61
N PRO A 44 5.16 -15.26 -1.65
CA PRO A 44 3.86 -14.80 -2.11
C PRO A 44 2.73 -15.13 -1.12
N THR A 45 2.97 -16.00 -0.14
CA THR A 45 1.96 -16.41 0.84
C THR A 45 1.93 -15.53 2.08
N HIS A 46 2.97 -14.73 2.32
CA HIS A 46 3.04 -13.82 3.46
C HIS A 46 3.58 -12.45 3.03
N TYR A 47 2.81 -11.41 3.29
CA TYR A 47 3.17 -10.04 2.94
C TYR A 47 2.45 -9.05 3.85
N PHE A 48 2.88 -7.79 3.79
CA PHE A 48 2.26 -6.69 4.52
C PHE A 48 1.47 -5.80 3.58
N GLU A 49 0.39 -5.23 4.11
CA GLU A 49 -0.46 -4.23 3.47
C GLU A 49 -0.27 -2.89 4.20
N LEU A 50 0.17 -1.88 3.46
CA LEU A 50 0.25 -0.49 3.89
C LEU A 50 -0.83 0.28 3.15
N GLU A 51 -1.67 1.04 3.85
CA GLU A 51 -2.56 2.01 3.22
C GLU A 51 -2.34 3.38 3.85
N VAL A 52 -2.44 4.43 3.04
CA VAL A 52 -2.43 5.82 3.52
C VAL A 52 -3.56 6.59 2.87
N SER A 53 -4.43 7.17 3.69
CA SER A 53 -5.50 8.05 3.21
C SER A 53 -4.94 9.42 2.78
N PRO A 54 -5.68 10.20 1.97
CA PRO A 54 -5.31 11.57 1.65
C PRO A 54 -5.16 12.52 2.84
N PHE A 55 -5.57 12.10 4.04
CA PHE A 55 -5.45 12.86 5.28
C PHE A 55 -4.36 12.31 6.22
N GLY A 56 -3.55 11.35 5.75
CA GLY A 56 -2.40 10.82 6.48
C GLY A 56 -2.75 9.77 7.53
N LEU A 57 -3.98 9.25 7.53
CA LEU A 57 -4.32 8.08 8.34
C LEU A 57 -3.70 6.83 7.72
N ARG A 58 -3.21 5.93 8.56
CA ARG A 58 -2.42 4.77 8.16
C ARG A 58 -3.16 3.48 8.47
N PHE A 59 -3.01 2.50 7.58
CA PHE A 59 -3.38 1.12 7.83
C PHE A 59 -2.14 0.23 7.73
N TRP A 60 -2.04 -0.74 8.63
CA TRP A 60 -0.98 -1.75 8.60
C TRP A 60 -1.56 -3.15 8.85
N GLY A 61 -1.52 -3.98 7.82
CA GLY A 61 -2.02 -5.34 7.83
C GLY A 61 -0.91 -6.37 7.62
N GLU A 62 -0.93 -7.44 8.39
CA GLU A 62 -0.20 -8.68 8.11
C GLU A 62 -1.14 -9.62 7.34
N ILE A 63 -0.71 -10.08 6.16
CA ILE A 63 -1.50 -10.91 5.26
C ILE A 63 -0.90 -12.30 5.14
N HIS A 64 -1.73 -13.31 5.35
CA HIS A 64 -1.43 -14.70 5.00
C HIS A 64 -2.37 -15.18 3.89
N ASN A 65 -1.84 -15.48 2.71
CA ASN A 65 -2.58 -15.77 1.48
C ASN A 65 -2.05 -17.06 0.81
N PRO A 66 -2.31 -18.25 1.40
CA PRO A 66 -1.67 -19.50 0.99
C PRO A 66 -2.05 -19.96 -0.42
N ASP A 67 -3.23 -19.58 -0.92
CA ASP A 67 -3.71 -19.91 -2.27
C ASP A 67 -3.48 -18.78 -3.30
N GLY A 68 -2.92 -17.64 -2.86
CA GLY A 68 -2.73 -16.45 -3.69
C GLY A 68 -4.04 -15.74 -4.07
N GLN A 69 -5.14 -16.04 -3.40
CA GLN A 69 -6.48 -15.54 -3.74
C GLN A 69 -7.34 -15.13 -2.54
N THR A 70 -7.22 -15.83 -1.44
CA THR A 70 -8.08 -15.72 -0.26
C THR A 70 -7.21 -15.29 0.93
N PRO A 71 -6.95 -13.98 1.07
CA PRO A 71 -6.09 -13.48 2.14
C PRO A 71 -6.77 -13.59 3.50
N HIS A 72 -5.97 -13.91 4.51
CA HIS A 72 -6.29 -13.72 5.92
C HIS A 72 -5.55 -12.47 6.42
N LEU A 73 -6.31 -11.45 6.80
CA LEU A 73 -5.80 -10.19 7.32
C LEU A 73 -5.75 -10.21 8.85
N LYS A 74 -4.62 -9.73 9.39
CA LYS A 74 -4.46 -9.36 10.79
C LYS A 74 -4.00 -7.91 10.87
N LYS A 75 -4.86 -7.03 11.39
CA LYS A 75 -4.51 -5.63 11.65
C LYS A 75 -3.45 -5.53 12.74
N LEU A 76 -2.45 -4.68 12.53
CA LEU A 76 -1.34 -4.43 13.43
C LEU A 76 -1.19 -2.91 13.63
N PRO A 77 -0.66 -2.42 14.76
CA PRO A 77 -0.34 -1.00 14.91
C PRO A 77 0.62 -0.55 13.79
N PRO A 78 0.39 0.60 13.11
CA PRO A 78 1.26 1.03 12.02
C PRO A 78 2.70 1.28 12.50
N VAL A 79 3.67 0.73 11.77
CA VAL A 79 5.10 0.81 12.08
C VAL A 79 5.89 1.67 11.10
N PHE A 80 5.20 2.28 10.14
CA PHE A 80 5.76 3.17 9.11
C PHE A 80 5.30 4.60 9.32
N ASP A 81 6.09 5.55 8.81
CA ASP A 81 5.73 6.96 8.78
C ASP A 81 5.12 7.31 7.42
N ALA A 82 4.19 8.27 7.43
CA ALA A 82 3.55 8.78 6.22
C ALA A 82 3.47 10.30 6.28
N GLU A 83 3.91 10.95 5.20
CA GLU A 83 3.74 12.38 4.99
C GLU A 83 2.77 12.59 3.83
N VAL A 84 1.74 13.40 4.06
CA VAL A 84 0.76 13.75 3.02
C VAL A 84 0.73 15.25 2.82
N ARG A 85 0.82 15.66 1.55
CA ARG A 85 0.73 17.07 1.15
C ARG A 85 -0.38 17.24 0.13
N ARG A 86 -1.41 18.03 0.47
CA ARG A 86 -2.42 18.45 -0.50
C ARG A 86 -1.80 19.34 -1.58
N THR A 87 -2.27 19.17 -2.80
CA THR A 87 -1.91 19.99 -3.96
C THR A 87 -3.19 20.60 -4.55
N GLU A 88 -3.05 21.47 -5.54
CA GLU A 88 -4.21 22.06 -6.24
C GLU A 88 -5.00 20.99 -7.02
N GLU A 89 -4.32 19.96 -7.53
CA GLU A 89 -4.90 18.91 -8.37
C GLU A 89 -5.12 17.58 -7.60
N GLY A 90 -4.81 17.52 -6.29
CA GLY A 90 -4.93 16.30 -5.50
C GLY A 90 -4.03 16.23 -4.28
N TYR A 91 -3.15 15.24 -4.20
CA TYR A 91 -2.26 15.03 -3.05
C TYR A 91 -1.02 14.22 -3.39
N HIS A 92 0.05 14.47 -2.64
CA HIS A 92 1.25 13.65 -2.66
C HIS A 92 1.34 12.85 -1.36
N VAL A 93 1.76 11.60 -1.47
CA VAL A 93 2.04 10.73 -0.32
C VAL A 93 3.48 10.28 -0.36
N ARG A 94 4.14 10.33 0.78
CA ARG A 94 5.43 9.67 1.01
C ARG A 94 5.29 8.69 2.16
N ILE A 95 5.60 7.43 1.91
CA ILE A 95 5.60 6.35 2.91
C ILE A 95 7.05 5.97 3.18
N SER A 96 7.45 5.98 4.45
CA SER A 96 8.79 5.62 4.90
C SER A 96 8.71 4.41 5.84
N LEU A 97 9.25 3.27 5.41
CA LEU A 97 9.23 2.00 6.16
C LEU A 97 10.66 1.53 6.43
N ALA A 98 11.04 1.49 7.71
CA ALA A 98 12.37 1.04 8.11
C ALA A 98 12.57 -0.46 7.83
N TYR A 99 13.72 -0.86 7.28
CA TYR A 99 14.00 -2.27 6.97
C TYR A 99 13.89 -3.19 8.21
N ARG A 100 14.29 -2.67 9.38
CA ARG A 100 14.19 -3.39 10.66
C ARG A 100 12.76 -3.78 11.03
N ALA A 101 11.75 -3.03 10.57
CA ALA A 101 10.35 -3.30 10.87
C ALA A 101 9.84 -4.56 10.16
N LEU A 102 10.52 -4.96 9.08
CA LEU A 102 10.19 -6.13 8.27
C LEU A 102 10.95 -7.40 8.68
N GLY A 103 11.93 -7.29 9.59
CA GLY A 103 12.88 -8.38 9.86
C GLY A 103 13.73 -8.78 8.64
N ALA A 104 13.67 -8.00 7.55
CA ALA A 104 14.28 -8.35 6.29
C ALA A 104 15.77 -7.99 6.25
N ALA A 105 16.57 -8.93 5.76
CA ALA A 105 18.02 -8.79 5.69
C ALA A 105 18.50 -8.07 4.41
N ALA A 106 17.72 -8.09 3.32
CA ALA A 106 18.11 -7.52 2.04
C ALA A 106 16.90 -7.05 1.20
N PRO A 107 16.95 -5.86 0.57
CA PRO A 107 15.92 -5.40 -0.38
C PRO A 107 15.78 -6.28 -1.62
N ASP A 108 16.82 -7.06 -1.93
CA ASP A 108 16.98 -7.81 -3.17
C ASP A 108 15.97 -8.95 -3.35
N GLU A 109 15.42 -9.44 -2.25
CA GLU A 109 14.43 -10.52 -2.22
C GLU A 109 12.99 -9.97 -2.15
N MET A 110 12.85 -8.67 -1.91
CA MET A 110 11.54 -8.05 -1.73
C MET A 110 10.75 -8.03 -3.03
N THR A 111 9.47 -8.37 -2.92
CA THR A 111 8.49 -8.18 -3.98
C THR A 111 7.36 -7.28 -3.50
N PHE A 112 6.82 -6.46 -4.39
CA PHE A 112 5.76 -5.54 -4.03
C PHE A 112 4.82 -5.22 -5.19
N ASN A 113 3.69 -4.62 -4.87
CA ASN A 113 2.89 -3.87 -5.84
C ASN A 113 2.34 -2.63 -5.14
N ALA A 114 1.98 -1.62 -5.92
CA ALA A 114 1.47 -0.35 -5.43
C ALA A 114 0.13 -0.05 -6.10
N PHE A 115 -0.79 0.51 -5.34
CA PHE A 115 -2.17 0.69 -5.76
C PHE A 115 -2.70 2.08 -5.41
N ARG A 116 -3.77 2.46 -6.10
CA ARG A 116 -4.63 3.59 -5.73
C ARG A 116 -6.07 3.12 -5.71
N LEU A 117 -6.74 3.50 -4.64
CA LEU A 117 -8.18 3.45 -4.46
C LEU A 117 -8.73 4.85 -4.64
N ASP A 118 -9.69 4.99 -5.55
CA ASP A 118 -10.38 6.24 -5.86
C ASP A 118 -11.89 6.01 -5.68
N LYS A 119 -12.44 6.64 -4.65
CA LYS A 119 -13.82 6.51 -4.24
C LYS A 119 -14.63 7.61 -4.91
N MET A 120 -15.56 7.22 -5.78
CA MET A 120 -16.43 8.15 -6.46
C MET A 120 -17.65 8.52 -5.60
N ALA A 121 -18.16 9.75 -5.77
CA ALA A 121 -19.38 10.23 -5.11
C ALA A 121 -20.64 9.40 -5.46
N ASP A 122 -20.65 8.71 -6.60
CA ASP A 122 -21.73 7.79 -7.00
C ASP A 122 -21.62 6.38 -6.36
N GLY A 123 -20.63 6.18 -5.50
CA GLY A 123 -20.39 4.95 -4.76
C GLY A 123 -19.43 3.97 -5.44
N ARG A 124 -19.07 4.17 -6.72
CA ARG A 124 -18.07 3.35 -7.41
C ARG A 124 -16.70 3.45 -6.74
N GLN A 125 -15.91 2.38 -6.88
CA GLN A 125 -14.49 2.35 -6.52
C GLN A 125 -13.68 2.11 -7.80
N LEU A 126 -12.81 3.05 -8.16
CA LEU A 126 -11.84 2.84 -9.23
C LEU A 126 -10.54 2.30 -8.62
N LEU A 127 -9.99 1.27 -9.29
CA LEU A 127 -8.83 0.53 -8.83
C LEU A 127 -7.68 0.72 -9.82
N TYR A 128 -6.54 1.18 -9.32
CA TYR A 128 -5.32 1.34 -10.12
C TYR A 128 -4.20 0.52 -9.49
N ALA A 129 -3.37 -0.09 -10.33
CA ALA A 129 -2.24 -0.91 -9.90
C ALA A 129 -1.01 -0.60 -10.75
N LEU A 130 0.17 -0.51 -10.13
CA LEU A 130 1.44 -0.38 -10.83
C LEU A 130 1.68 -1.61 -11.74
N SER A 131 1.40 -2.81 -11.21
CA SER A 131 1.31 -4.05 -11.97
C SER A 131 -0.15 -4.54 -11.97
N PRO A 132 -0.85 -4.55 -13.12
CA PRO A 132 -2.27 -4.92 -13.18
C PRO A 132 -2.56 -6.34 -12.66
N THR A 133 -3.58 -6.49 -11.82
CA THR A 133 -3.99 -7.81 -11.27
C THR A 133 -4.99 -8.56 -12.16
N PHE A 134 -5.54 -7.89 -13.18
CA PHE A 134 -6.55 -8.43 -14.12
C PHE A 134 -7.81 -8.99 -13.42
N CYS A 135 -8.15 -8.47 -12.23
CA CYS A 135 -9.39 -8.73 -11.51
C CYS A 135 -9.69 -7.60 -10.51
N GLU A 136 -10.82 -7.67 -9.81
CA GLU A 136 -11.27 -6.66 -8.84
C GLU A 136 -10.61 -6.78 -7.44
N SER A 137 -9.45 -7.42 -7.36
CA SER A 137 -8.73 -7.62 -6.09
C SER A 137 -7.24 -7.35 -6.27
N PHE A 138 -6.66 -6.67 -5.28
CA PHE A 138 -5.22 -6.41 -5.20
C PHE A 138 -4.41 -7.56 -4.59
N HIS A 139 -5.06 -8.48 -3.85
CA HIS A 139 -4.42 -9.62 -3.18
C HIS A 139 -4.03 -10.76 -4.15
N ARG A 140 -3.23 -10.41 -5.16
CA ARG A 140 -2.72 -11.29 -6.21
C ARG A 140 -1.19 -11.23 -6.25
N PRO A 141 -0.51 -11.87 -5.28
CA PRO A 141 0.94 -11.77 -5.11
C PRO A 141 1.76 -12.22 -6.33
N LYS A 142 1.17 -13.03 -7.21
CA LYS A 142 1.76 -13.43 -8.50
C LYS A 142 2.08 -12.25 -9.44
N TYR A 143 1.50 -11.07 -9.21
CA TYR A 143 1.78 -9.85 -10.00
C TYR A 143 2.69 -8.86 -9.29
N PHE A 144 3.23 -9.21 -8.11
CA PHE A 144 4.21 -8.37 -7.44
C PHE A 144 5.51 -8.31 -8.25
N LEU A 145 6.08 -7.12 -8.32
CA LEU A 145 7.34 -6.81 -8.99
C LEU A 145 8.50 -7.00 -8.03
N LYS A 146 9.67 -7.36 -8.54
CA LYS A 146 10.90 -7.36 -7.73
C LYS A 146 11.43 -5.94 -7.59
N PHE A 147 11.93 -5.58 -6.40
CA PHE A 147 12.52 -4.25 -6.16
C PHE A 147 13.65 -3.88 -7.14
N LYS A 148 14.48 -4.84 -7.56
CA LYS A 148 15.57 -4.62 -8.52
C LYS A 148 15.12 -4.24 -9.93
N GLU A 149 13.87 -4.47 -10.27
CA GLU A 149 13.34 -4.25 -11.63
C GLU A 149 12.69 -2.86 -11.79
N VAL A 150 12.57 -2.10 -10.69
CA VAL A 150 11.88 -0.80 -10.64
C VAL A 150 12.83 0.37 -10.31
N LEU A 151 14.11 0.09 -10.00
CA LEU A 151 15.16 1.08 -9.72
C LEU A 151 16.18 1.22 -10.85
#